data_AF-A0A0L7KUU4-F1
#
_entry.id   AF-A0A0L7KUU4-F1
#
_cell.length_a   1.000
_cell.length_b   1.000
_cell.length_c   1.000
_cell.angle_alpha   90.00
_cell.angle_beta   90.00
_cell.angle_gamma   90.00
#
_symmetry.space_group_name_H-M   'P 1'
#
loop_
_entity.id
_entity.type
_entity.pdbx_description
1 polymer ?
#
loop_
_entity_poly.entity_id
_entity_poly.type
_entity_poly.pdbx_seq_one_letter_code
_entity_poly.pdbx_strand_id
1 'polypeptide(L)'
;MPNLQEVLDTQKQLEVTLGSRMAHFEKMLQPSSGSLSEPNFEFITREFYEFKMFALDVFRLLRSQIETLLSQVDEIDTHKRRNALLLHGLPEKENENCTAVVINIIHSNMSLKNNEIELCGTVDAQKVY
;
A
#
# COMPACT_ATOMS: atom_id res chain seq x y z
N MET A 1 -3.26 9.41 11.56
CA MET A 1 -3.11 8.57 10.36
C MET A 1 -3.35 7.13 10.78
N PRO A 2 -4.05 6.31 10.00
CA PRO A 2 -4.29 4.93 10.39
C PRO A 2 -2.95 4.22 10.55
N ASN A 3 -2.77 3.49 11.65
CA ASN A 3 -1.58 2.67 11.89
C ASN A 3 -1.67 1.39 11.05
N LEU A 4 -0.56 0.81 10.58
CA LEU A 4 -0.54 -0.51 9.92
C LEU A 4 -1.34 -1.56 10.72
N GLN A 5 -1.27 -1.47 12.06
CA GLN A 5 -2.05 -2.31 12.96
C GLN A 5 -3.56 -2.16 12.77
N GLU A 6 -4.04 -0.93 12.55
CA GLU A 6 -5.46 -0.63 12.32
C GLU A 6 -5.95 -1.18 10.97
N VAL A 7 -5.09 -1.16 9.94
CA VAL A 7 -5.36 -1.80 8.65
C VAL A 7 -5.49 -3.32 8.81
N LEU A 8 -4.58 -3.94 9.56
CA LEU A 8 -4.62 -5.38 9.86
C LEU A 8 -5.87 -5.77 10.66
N ASP A 9 -6.24 -4.97 11.66
CA ASP A 9 -7.43 -5.22 12.47
C ASP A 9 -8.71 -5.07 11.63
N THR A 10 -8.74 -4.08 10.73
CA THR A 10 -9.83 -3.90 9.76
C THR A 10 -9.93 -5.08 8.79
N GLN A 11 -8.78 -5.62 8.32
CA GLN A 11 -8.76 -6.79 7.45
C GLN A 11 -9.29 -8.05 8.16
N LYS A 12 -8.89 -8.27 9.42
CA LYS A 12 -9.42 -9.37 10.23
C LYS A 12 -10.93 -9.25 10.45
N GLN A 13 -11.42 -8.04 10.74
CA GLN A 13 -12.85 -7.79 10.88
C GLN A 13 -13.60 -8.04 9.58
N LEU A 14 -13.01 -7.67 8.44
CA LEU A 14 -13.52 -7.99 7.12
C LEU A 14 -13.65 -9.49 6.88
N GLU A 15 -12.59 -10.25 7.16
CA GLU A 15 -12.59 -11.71 7.00
C GLU A 15 -13.68 -12.37 7.85
N VAL A 16 -13.82 -11.94 9.10
CA VAL A 16 -14.87 -12.44 10.01
C VAL A 16 -16.27 -12.07 9.50
N THR A 17 -16.47 -10.82 9.08
CA THR A 17 -17.77 -10.34 8.59
C THR A 17 -18.17 -11.03 7.29
N LEU A 18 -17.21 -11.18 6.37
CA LEU A 18 -17.35 -11.89 5.12
C LEU A 18 -17.68 -13.36 5.36
N GLY A 19 -16.90 -14.05 6.20
CA GLY A 19 -17.15 -15.45 6.54
C GLY A 19 -18.51 -15.66 7.19
N SER A 20 -18.91 -14.78 8.12
CA SER A 20 -20.22 -14.84 8.78
C SER A 20 -21.38 -14.67 7.78
N ARG A 21 -21.29 -13.69 6.88
CA ARG A 21 -22.32 -13.47 5.87
C ARG A 21 -22.36 -14.57 4.82
N MET A 22 -21.20 -15.05 4.35
CA MET A 22 -21.13 -16.19 3.44
C MET A 22 -21.77 -17.45 4.05
N ALA A 23 -21.45 -17.76 5.31
CA ALA A 23 -22.04 -18.90 6.01
C ALA A 23 -23.57 -18.74 6.22
N HIS A 24 -24.05 -17.51 6.42
CA HIS A 24 -25.48 -17.21 6.48
C HIS A 24 -26.17 -17.46 5.13
N PHE A 25 -25.59 -16.95 4.04
CA PHE A 25 -26.09 -17.23 2.68
C PHE A 25 -26.05 -18.72 2.35
N GLU A 26 -24.97 -19.42 2.66
CA GLU A 26 -24.85 -20.85 2.42
C GLU A 26 -25.94 -21.65 3.15
N LYS A 27 -26.28 -21.28 4.38
CA LYS A 27 -27.41 -21.87 5.13
C LYS A 27 -28.76 -21.60 4.47
N MET A 28 -28.97 -20.40 3.91
CA MET A 28 -30.22 -20.07 3.21
C MET A 28 -30.34 -20.76 1.84
N LEU A 29 -29.21 -21.09 1.21
CA LEU A 29 -29.16 -21.84 -0.04
C LEU A 29 -29.34 -23.36 0.16
N GLN A 30 -29.18 -23.88 1.38
CA GLN A 30 -29.47 -25.28 1.64
C GLN A 30 -30.96 -25.55 1.45
N PRO A 31 -31.34 -26.54 0.63
CA PRO A 31 -32.75 -26.84 0.39
C PRO A 31 -33.41 -27.17 1.73
N SER A 32 -34.42 -26.40 2.10
CA SER A 32 -35.31 -26.77 3.21
C SER A 32 -35.89 -28.13 2.88
N SER A 33 -35.44 -29.16 3.59
CA SER A 33 -35.89 -30.54 3.46
C SER A 33 -37.41 -30.61 3.70
N GLY A 34 -38.20 -30.47 2.64
CA GLY A 34 -39.63 -30.78 2.65
C GLY A 34 -40.63 -29.69 2.26
N SER A 35 -40.42 -28.89 1.21
CA SER A 35 -41.54 -28.37 0.41
C SER A 35 -41.11 -27.84 -0.95
N LEU A 36 -41.59 -28.48 -2.02
CA LEU A 36 -41.54 -27.95 -3.39
C LEU A 36 -42.54 -26.78 -3.49
N SER A 37 -42.14 -25.59 -3.04
CA SER A 37 -42.83 -24.35 -3.40
C SER A 37 -41.97 -23.61 -4.42
N GLU A 38 -42.60 -23.11 -5.49
CA GLU A 38 -41.91 -22.43 -6.59
C GLU A 38 -40.88 -21.41 -6.08
N PRO A 39 -39.74 -21.25 -6.78
CA PRO A 39 -38.71 -20.31 -6.39
C PRO A 39 -39.31 -18.91 -6.35
N ASN A 40 -39.40 -18.34 -5.15
CA ASN A 40 -39.91 -16.99 -4.97
C ASN A 40 -38.90 -16.01 -5.61
N PHE A 41 -39.18 -15.59 -6.83
CA PHE A 41 -38.28 -14.76 -7.65
C PHE A 41 -37.92 -13.44 -6.96
N GLU A 42 -38.83 -12.90 -6.15
CA GLU A 42 -38.61 -11.70 -5.34
C GLU A 42 -37.57 -11.94 -4.24
N PHE A 43 -37.60 -13.12 -3.60
CA PHE A 43 -36.60 -13.55 -2.62
C PHE A 43 -35.21 -13.68 -3.26
N ILE A 44 -35.09 -14.40 -4.38
CA ILE A 44 -33.81 -14.59 -5.08
C ILE A 44 -33.22 -13.26 -5.56
N THR A 45 -34.05 -12.34 -6.05
CA THR A 45 -33.61 -11.02 -6.51
C THR A 45 -33.08 -10.18 -5.36
N ARG A 46 -33.75 -10.21 -4.19
CA ARG A 46 -33.28 -9.51 -2.98
C ARG A 46 -31.94 -10.06 -2.50
N GLU A 47 -31.83 -11.38 -2.40
CA GLU A 47 -30.60 -12.07 -1.97
C GLU A 47 -29.41 -11.74 -2.87
N PHE A 48 -29.62 -11.74 -4.20
CA PHE A 48 -28.58 -11.35 -5.15
C PHE A 48 -28.15 -9.89 -4.97
N TYR A 49 -29.10 -8.96 -4.76
CA TYR A 49 -28.78 -7.56 -4.54
C TYR A 49 -28.01 -7.35 -3.24
N GLU A 50 -28.39 -8.02 -2.15
CA GLU A 50 -27.68 -7.95 -0.88
C GLU A 50 -26.25 -8.48 -1.00
N PHE A 51 -26.07 -9.63 -1.67
CA PHE A 51 -24.75 -10.18 -1.93
C PHE A 51 -23.89 -9.26 -2.81
N LYS A 52 -24.47 -8.71 -3.88
CA LYS A 52 -23.80 -7.78 -4.80
C LYS A 52 -23.32 -6.53 -4.06
N MET A 53 -24.19 -5.92 -3.26
CA MET A 53 -23.84 -4.73 -2.48
C MET A 53 -22.73 -5.04 -1.48
N PHE A 54 -22.84 -6.18 -0.81
CA PHE A 54 -21.82 -6.64 0.12
C PHE A 54 -20.45 -6.87 -0.56
N ALA A 55 -20.41 -7.55 -1.71
CA ALA A 55 -19.17 -7.75 -2.46
C ALA A 55 -18.53 -6.42 -2.87
N LEU A 56 -19.35 -5.45 -3.30
CA LEU A 56 -18.88 -4.09 -3.62
C LEU A 56 -18.29 -3.38 -2.40
N ASP A 57 -18.87 -3.54 -1.22
CA ASP A 57 -18.35 -2.93 0.01
C ASP A 57 -17.02 -3.56 0.44
N VAL A 58 -16.85 -4.88 0.29
CA VAL A 58 -15.56 -5.55 0.51
C VAL A 58 -14.49 -5.01 -0.44
N PHE A 59 -14.80 -4.87 -1.74
CA PHE A 59 -13.85 -4.31 -2.71
C PHE A 59 -13.48 -2.85 -2.39
N ARG A 60 -14.44 -2.03 -1.97
CA ARG A 60 -14.18 -0.64 -1.55
C ARG A 60 -13.24 -0.59 -0.35
N LEU A 61 -13.45 -1.46 0.63
CA LEU A 61 -12.63 -1.46 1.84
C LEU A 61 -11.22 -1.97 1.56
N LEU A 62 -11.05 -3.04 0.77
CA LEU A 62 -9.74 -3.50 0.33
C LEU A 62 -8.97 -2.40 -0.43
N ARG A 63 -9.66 -1.66 -1.31
CA ARG A 63 -9.05 -0.52 -2.01
C ARG A 63 -8.55 0.55 -1.03
N SER A 64 -9.37 0.91 -0.03
CA SER A 64 -8.98 1.89 0.99
C SER A 64 -7.79 1.43 1.83
N GLN A 65 -7.71 0.13 2.15
CA GLN A 65 -6.56 -0.46 2.82
C GLN A 65 -5.29 -0.35 1.99
N ILE A 66 -5.35 -0.65 0.68
CA ILE A 66 -4.22 -0.52 -0.24
C ILE A 66 -3.76 0.95 -0.33
N GLU A 67 -4.69 1.89 -0.50
CA GLU A 67 -4.38 3.34 -0.54
C GLU A 67 -3.68 3.81 0.76
N THR A 68 -4.12 3.29 1.91
CA THR A 68 -3.48 3.60 3.21
C THR A 68 -2.06 3.05 3.29
N LEU A 69 -1.84 1.81 2.86
CA LEU A 69 -0.51 1.19 2.85
C LEU A 69 0.45 1.92 1.91
N LEU A 70 -0.01 2.32 0.72
CA LEU A 70 0.78 3.12 -0.21
C LEU A 70 1.24 4.43 0.43
N SER A 71 0.33 5.15 1.08
CA SER A 71 0.67 6.40 1.79
C SER A 71 1.71 6.20 2.89
N GLN A 72 1.66 5.08 3.63
CA GLN A 72 2.65 4.78 4.67
C GLN A 72 4.02 4.45 4.08
N VAL A 73 4.06 3.71 2.97
CA VAL A 73 5.31 3.41 2.26
C VAL A 73 5.95 4.70 1.76
N ASP A 74 5.17 5.59 1.16
CA ASP A 74 5.64 6.90 0.71
C ASP A 74 6.16 7.77 1.86
N GLU A 75 5.51 7.73 3.02
CA GLU A 75 5.97 8.43 4.23
C GLU A 75 7.30 7.88 4.72
N ILE A 76 7.46 6.55 4.77
CA ILE A 76 8.70 5.89 5.16
C ILE A 76 9.82 6.26 4.18
N ASP A 77 9.57 6.21 2.88
CA ASP A 77 10.54 6.55 1.86
C ASP A 77 10.92 8.03 1.90
N THR A 78 9.95 8.92 2.10
CA THR A 78 10.20 10.36 2.28
C THR A 78 11.03 10.61 3.54
N HIS A 79 10.73 9.92 4.64
CA HIS A 79 11.49 10.03 5.88
C HIS A 79 12.93 9.54 5.70
N LYS A 80 13.14 8.42 5.00
CA LYS A 80 14.48 7.93 4.65
C LYS A 80 15.24 8.90 3.75
N ARG A 81 14.55 9.56 2.81
CA ARG A 81 15.14 10.56 1.90
C ARG A 81 15.36 11.92 2.54
N ARG A 82 14.82 12.19 3.73
CA ARG A 82 14.92 13.51 4.39
C ARG A 82 16.37 13.97 4.60
N ASN A 83 17.29 13.04 4.84
CA ASN A 83 18.71 13.33 5.04
C ASN A 83 19.56 12.98 3.81
N ALA A 84 18.93 12.77 2.65
CA ALA A 84 19.62 12.52 1.40
C ALA A 84 19.69 13.81 0.57
N LEU A 85 20.85 14.07 -0.04
CA LEU A 85 21.06 15.18 -0.98
C LEU A 85 21.30 14.61 -2.37
N LEU A 86 20.48 15.02 -3.35
CA LEU A 86 20.67 14.64 -4.75
C LEU A 86 21.44 15.73 -5.48
N LEU A 87 22.63 15.39 -5.96
CA LEU A 87 23.48 16.27 -6.76
C LEU A 87 23.43 15.82 -8.21
N HIS A 88 23.12 16.76 -9.10
CA HIS A 88 22.96 16.50 -10.54
C HIS A 88 23.98 17.30 -11.34
N GLY A 89 24.30 16.82 -12.55
CA GLY A 89 25.21 17.51 -13.46
C GLY A 89 26.68 17.43 -13.04
N LEU A 90 27.03 16.43 -12.23
CA LEU A 90 28.42 16.15 -11.87
C LEU A 90 29.08 15.33 -12.98
N PRO A 91 30.29 15.71 -13.43
CA PRO A 91 31.03 14.93 -14.41
C PRO A 91 31.52 13.63 -13.77
N GLU A 92 31.01 12.49 -14.25
CA GLU A 92 31.38 11.16 -13.77
C GLU A 92 32.76 10.73 -14.29
N LYS A 93 33.57 10.13 -13.41
CA LYS A 93 34.84 9.50 -13.76
C LYS A 93 34.89 8.04 -13.32
N GLU A 94 35.55 7.19 -14.11
CA GLU A 94 35.79 5.80 -13.72
C GLU A 94 36.58 5.73 -12.41
N ASN A 95 36.13 4.86 -11.49
CA ASN A 95 36.70 4.68 -10.15
C ASN A 95 36.74 5.96 -9.29
N GLU A 96 35.79 6.89 -9.47
CA GLU A 96 35.74 8.07 -8.62
C GLU A 96 35.34 7.76 -7.18
N ASN A 97 35.94 8.50 -6.24
CA ASN A 97 35.47 8.54 -4.87
C ASN A 97 34.35 9.59 -4.75
N CYS A 98 33.12 9.13 -4.89
CA CYS A 98 31.89 9.94 -4.79
C CYS A 98 31.93 10.88 -3.57
N THR A 99 32.24 10.35 -2.38
CA THR A 99 32.27 11.12 -1.14
C THR A 99 33.27 12.26 -1.20
N ALA A 100 34.48 12.02 -1.69
CA ALA A 100 35.52 13.03 -1.80
C ALA A 100 35.15 14.13 -2.81
N VAL A 101 34.57 13.77 -3.95
CA VAL A 101 34.11 14.71 -4.98
C VAL A 101 33.01 15.61 -4.40
N VAL A 102 32.00 15.03 -3.74
CA VAL A 102 30.88 15.76 -3.16
C VAL A 102 31.33 16.70 -2.04
N ILE A 103 32.17 16.24 -1.11
CA ILE A 103 32.72 17.08 -0.03
C ILE A 103 33.47 18.28 -0.61
N ASN A 104 34.31 18.06 -1.64
CA ASN A 104 35.04 19.14 -2.29
C ASN A 104 34.09 20.18 -2.92
N ILE A 105 33.02 19.74 -3.57
CA ILE A 105 32.02 20.64 -4.17
C ILE A 105 31.29 21.43 -3.09
N ILE A 106 30.85 20.78 -2.01
CA ILE A 106 30.16 21.43 -0.89
C ILE A 106 31.08 22.46 -0.22
N HIS A 107 32.34 22.11 0.05
CA HIS A 107 33.29 23.02 0.67
C HIS A 107 33.60 24.22 -0.23
N SER A 108 33.75 23.99 -1.53
CA SER A 108 34.12 25.05 -2.49
C SER A 108 32.97 26.01 -2.78
N ASN A 109 31.73 25.52 -2.84
CA ASN A 109 30.58 26.32 -3.28
C ASN A 109 29.67 26.78 -2.13
N MET A 110 29.62 26.04 -1.01
CA MET A 110 28.66 26.29 0.08
C MET A 110 29.33 26.75 1.39
N SER A 111 30.67 26.77 1.48
CA SER A 111 31.43 27.14 2.69
C SER A 111 31.09 26.33 3.94
N LEU A 112 30.43 25.17 3.79
CA LEU A 112 30.12 24.26 4.90
C LEU A 112 31.38 23.49 5.27
N LYS A 113 31.72 23.44 6.56
CA LYS A 113 32.89 22.73 7.10
C LYS A 113 32.43 21.60 8.02
N ASN A 114 33.22 20.52 8.08
CA ASN A 114 32.97 19.32 8.91
C ASN A 114 31.69 18.56 8.51
N ASN A 115 31.59 18.17 7.24
CA ASN A 115 30.49 17.34 6.75
C ASN A 115 30.91 15.86 6.76
N GLU A 116 30.19 15.02 7.48
CA GLU A 116 30.32 13.57 7.40
C GLU A 116 29.19 13.02 6.51
N ILE A 117 29.56 12.29 5.46
CA ILE A 117 28.64 11.62 4.56
C ILE A 117 28.71 10.13 4.89
N GLU A 118 27.62 9.56 5.41
CA GLU A 118 27.55 8.13 5.75
C GLU A 118 27.61 7.23 4.52
N LEU A 119 26.92 7.61 3.44
CA LEU A 119 26.86 6.85 2.20
C LEU A 119 26.78 7.79 0.99
N CYS A 120 27.61 7.55 -0.01
CA CYS A 120 27.60 8.25 -1.30
C CYS A 120 27.60 7.20 -2.42
N GLY A 121 26.72 7.38 -3.40
CA GLY A 121 26.65 6.51 -4.58
C GLY A 121 25.97 7.22 -5.74
N THR A 122 26.23 6.71 -6.95
CA THR A 122 25.53 7.13 -8.15
C THR A 122 24.15 6.46 -8.19
N VAL A 123 23.14 7.21 -8.62
CA VAL A 123 21.80 6.66 -8.84
C VAL A 123 21.74 6.22 -10.30
N ASP A 124 21.88 4.92 -10.56
CA ASP A 124 21.71 4.38 -11.91
C ASP A 124 20.30 4.70 -12.43
N ALA A 125 20.22 5.53 -13.47
CA ALA A 125 18.97 5.98 -14.09
C ALA A 125 18.12 4.83 -14.70
N GLN A 126 18.60 3.59 -14.69
CA GLN A 126 17.92 2.41 -15.25
C GLN A 126 17.07 1.61 -14.24
N LYS A 127 17.06 1.96 -12.94
CA LYS A 127 16.29 1.21 -11.91
C LYS A 127 15.15 1.99 -11.25
N VAL A 128 14.69 3.07 -11.89
CA VAL A 128 13.51 3.82 -11.45
C VAL A 128 12.39 3.61 -12.46
N TYR A 129 11.87 2.38 -12.56
CA TYR A 129 10.50 2.03 -12.98
C TYR A 129 10.19 0.59 -12.58
#